data_AF-A0A957TJQ6-F1
#
_entry.id   AF-A0A957TJQ6-F1
#
_cell.length_a   1.000
_cell.length_b   1.000
_cell.length_c   1.000
_cell.angle_alpha   90.00
_cell.angle_beta   90.00
_cell.angle_gamma   90.00
#
_symmetry.space_group_name_H-M   'P 1'
#
loop_
_entity.id
_entity.type
_entity.pdbx_description
1 polymer ?
#
loop_
_entity_poly.entity_id
_entity_poly.type
_entity_poly.pdbx_seq_one_letter_code
_entity_poly.pdbx_strand_id
1 'polypeptide(L)'
;YEVPFGLPLKTLLYDWAGGPLPGRSLQAVTMAGLSGGFLAGDALAQATIDEPSIRSHGSMLGAAGMIVFDDSRDMVAAAHNAMAFFAHESCGKCFPCRIGTQRLTERLNGGGPTDPATWQQEVEDISQTMKAVSACGLGMAAPLVVESLLRFFPEQVADHLDTSIPVD
;
A
#
# COMPACT_ATOMS: atom_id res chain seq x y z
N TYR A 1 12.33 18.04 0.51
CA TYR A 1 12.00 19.21 1.34
C TYR A 1 12.35 18.89 2.78
N GLU A 2 12.87 19.85 3.54
CA GLU A 2 13.04 19.73 5.00
C GLU A 2 11.97 20.59 5.66
N VAL A 3 11.19 20.01 6.58
CA VAL A 3 9.98 20.64 7.13
C VAL A 3 9.84 20.34 8.62
N PRO A 4 9.21 21.22 9.42
CA PRO A 4 8.87 20.89 10.80
C PRO A 4 7.80 19.79 10.85
N PHE A 5 7.86 18.96 11.89
CA PHE A 5 6.78 18.01 12.17
C PHE A 5 5.45 18.73 12.39
N GLY A 6 4.36 18.10 11.97
CA GLY A 6 3.02 18.67 12.07
C GLY A 6 2.60 19.55 10.88
N LEU A 7 3.48 19.77 9.89
CA LEU A 7 3.10 20.43 8.65
C LEU A 7 1.96 19.63 7.97
N PRO A 8 0.83 20.24 7.56
CA PRO A 8 -0.20 19.53 6.82
C PRO A 8 0.37 18.92 5.53
N LEU A 9 0.09 17.64 5.30
CA LEU A 9 0.58 16.91 4.14
C LEU A 9 0.16 17.58 2.84
N LYS A 10 -1.09 18.06 2.77
CA LYS A 10 -1.60 18.81 1.62
C LYS A 10 -0.80 20.07 1.31
N THR A 11 -0.34 20.82 2.31
CA THR A 11 0.49 22.00 2.07
C THR A 11 1.78 21.62 1.36
N LEU A 12 2.45 20.56 1.80
CA LEU A 12 3.65 20.09 1.12
C LEU A 12 3.34 19.63 -0.31
N LEU A 13 2.31 18.80 -0.51
CA LEU A 13 2.01 18.19 -1.81
C LEU A 13 1.49 19.20 -2.85
N TYR A 14 0.57 20.07 -2.47
CA TYR A 14 -0.08 20.99 -3.40
C TYR A 14 0.65 22.34 -3.50
N ASP A 15 1.04 22.92 -2.36
CA ASP A 15 1.57 24.30 -2.37
C ASP A 15 3.07 24.32 -2.69
N TRP A 16 3.84 23.32 -2.24
CA TRP A 16 5.31 23.34 -2.34
C TRP A 16 5.86 22.41 -3.43
N ALA A 17 5.27 21.22 -3.59
CA ALA A 17 5.65 20.26 -4.62
C ALA A 17 4.94 20.49 -5.96
N GLY A 18 4.01 21.46 -6.03
CA GLY A 18 3.34 21.88 -7.27
C GLY A 18 2.10 21.04 -7.64
N GLY A 19 1.74 20.06 -6.82
CA GLY A 19 0.54 19.26 -7.02
C GLY A 19 0.59 18.30 -8.22
N PRO A 20 -0.58 17.74 -8.61
CA PRO A 20 -0.69 16.87 -9.77
C PRO A 20 -0.49 17.63 -11.09
N LEU A 21 -0.27 16.88 -12.18
CA LEU A 21 -0.26 17.43 -13.52
C LEU A 21 -1.61 18.11 -13.87
N PRO A 22 -1.64 19.05 -14.83
CA PRO A 22 -2.88 19.71 -15.23
C PRO A 22 -3.98 18.72 -15.63
N GLY A 23 -5.18 18.89 -15.05
CA GLY A 23 -6.33 18.00 -15.27
C GLY A 23 -6.29 16.69 -14.49
N ARG A 24 -5.34 16.52 -13.57
CA ARG A 24 -5.20 15.35 -12.70
C ARG A 24 -5.47 15.71 -11.24
N SER A 25 -5.81 14.70 -10.45
CA SER A 25 -5.95 14.78 -9.01
C SER A 25 -5.07 13.75 -8.32
N LEU A 26 -4.58 14.05 -7.12
CA LEU A 26 -3.85 13.06 -6.31
C LEU A 26 -4.87 12.08 -5.69
N GLN A 27 -4.67 10.79 -5.89
CA GLN A 27 -5.51 9.75 -5.30
C GLN A 27 -4.87 9.05 -4.11
N ALA A 28 -3.53 8.95 -4.08
CA ALA A 28 -2.81 8.31 -2.98
C ALA A 28 -1.41 8.87 -2.77
N VAL A 29 -0.87 8.63 -1.58
CA VAL A 29 0.53 8.88 -1.22
C VAL A 29 1.03 7.81 -0.26
N THR A 30 2.29 7.40 -0.37
CA THR A 30 2.94 6.63 0.69
C THR A 30 3.81 7.54 1.56
N MET A 31 3.98 7.21 2.85
CA MET A 31 4.71 8.08 3.79
C MET A 31 6.11 7.57 4.17
N ALA A 32 6.36 6.26 4.06
CA ALA A 32 7.62 5.60 4.41
C ALA A 32 8.22 4.81 3.22
N GLY A 33 8.30 5.45 2.05
CA GLY A 33 8.49 4.75 0.79
C GLY A 33 7.34 3.76 0.56
N LEU A 34 7.57 2.66 -0.15
CA LEU A 34 6.53 1.64 -0.38
C LEU A 34 6.06 0.99 0.94
N SER A 35 6.93 0.89 1.94
CA SER A 35 6.65 0.20 3.21
C SER A 35 5.62 0.90 4.09
N GLY A 36 5.25 2.14 3.78
CA GLY A 36 4.23 2.89 4.53
C GLY A 36 2.80 2.50 4.18
N GLY A 37 2.57 1.71 3.12
CA GLY A 37 1.25 1.56 2.51
C GLY A 37 0.74 2.89 1.93
N PHE A 38 -0.50 2.88 1.45
CA PHE A 38 -1.16 4.04 0.87
C PHE A 38 -1.94 4.83 1.92
N LEU A 39 -1.92 6.15 1.79
CA LEU A 39 -2.89 7.07 2.35
C LEU A 39 -3.70 7.69 1.20
N ALA A 40 -5.01 7.63 1.29
CA ALA A 40 -5.93 8.16 0.28
C ALA A 40 -7.15 8.82 0.95
N GLY A 41 -7.99 9.47 0.13
CA GLY A 41 -9.24 10.10 0.58
C GLY A 41 -9.03 11.08 1.75
N ASP A 42 -9.85 10.94 2.80
CA ASP A 42 -9.78 11.80 3.99
C ASP A 42 -8.44 11.69 4.72
N ALA A 43 -7.81 10.52 4.73
CA ALA A 43 -6.51 10.34 5.37
C ALA A 43 -5.43 11.19 4.69
N LEU A 44 -5.39 11.20 3.35
CA LEU A 44 -4.50 12.08 2.59
C LEU A 44 -4.82 13.55 2.83
N ALA A 45 -6.10 13.89 3.02
CA ALA A 45 -6.53 15.27 3.22
C ALA A 45 -6.24 15.84 4.60
N GLN A 46 -6.26 15.01 5.64
CA GLN A 46 -6.19 15.45 7.04
C GLN A 46 -4.83 15.17 7.70
N ALA A 47 -4.01 14.29 7.10
CA ALA A 47 -2.71 13.93 7.66
C ALA A 47 -1.78 15.14 7.81
N THR A 48 -1.05 15.14 8.91
CA THR A 48 0.12 15.99 9.14
C THR A 48 1.39 15.15 9.08
N ILE A 49 2.50 15.78 8.71
CA ILE A 49 3.80 15.11 8.56
C ILE A 49 4.40 14.92 9.97
N ASP A 50 3.89 13.94 10.70
CA ASP A 50 4.39 13.47 11.99
C ASP A 50 3.92 12.04 12.27
N GLU A 51 4.72 11.26 12.98
CA GLU A 51 4.42 9.84 13.23
C GLU A 51 3.06 9.60 13.91
N PRO A 52 2.62 10.37 14.93
CA PRO A 52 1.30 10.21 15.53
C PRO A 52 0.14 10.35 14.52
N SER A 53 0.14 11.40 13.70
CA SER A 53 -0.89 11.60 12.68
C SER A 53 -0.89 10.48 11.66
N ILE A 54 0.28 10.15 11.08
CA ILE A 54 0.39 9.13 10.03
C ILE A 54 -0.02 7.74 10.55
N ARG A 55 0.37 7.39 11.79
CA ARG A 55 -0.06 6.13 12.43
C ARG A 55 -1.56 6.07 12.66
N SER A 56 -2.19 7.18 13.04
CA SER A 56 -3.65 7.21 13.26
C SER A 56 -4.44 6.88 11.99
N HIS A 57 -3.83 7.10 10.82
CA HIS A 57 -4.39 6.74 9.53
C HIS A 57 -4.01 5.33 9.04
N GLY A 58 -3.28 4.54 9.83
CA GLY A 58 -2.88 3.16 9.47
C GLY A 58 -1.65 3.08 8.56
N SER A 59 -0.81 4.12 8.54
CA SER A 59 0.47 4.15 7.84
C SER A 59 1.61 4.34 8.86
N MET A 60 2.82 4.62 8.38
CA MET A 60 3.97 5.03 9.21
C MET A 60 4.79 6.09 8.47
N LEU A 61 5.41 7.03 9.20
CA LEU A 61 6.23 8.07 8.58
C LEU A 61 7.58 7.51 8.13
N GLY A 62 8.18 6.61 8.90
CA GLY A 62 9.46 5.98 8.55
C GLY A 62 10.54 7.01 8.19
N ALA A 63 11.16 6.87 7.02
CA ALA A 63 12.17 7.81 6.52
C ALA A 63 11.57 9.09 5.90
N ALA A 64 10.25 9.30 5.98
CA ALA A 64 9.50 10.37 5.34
C ALA A 64 9.66 10.43 3.81
N GLY A 65 9.98 9.30 3.17
CA GLY A 65 10.03 9.16 1.73
C GLY A 65 8.62 9.05 1.15
N MET A 66 8.25 9.97 0.26
CA MET A 66 6.88 10.03 -0.28
C MET A 66 6.83 9.63 -1.75
N ILE A 67 5.90 8.73 -2.10
CA ILE A 67 5.55 8.40 -3.48
C ILE A 67 4.10 8.80 -3.69
N VAL A 68 3.83 9.67 -4.66
CA VAL A 68 2.51 10.25 -4.89
C VAL A 68 1.92 9.69 -6.18
N PHE A 69 0.64 9.33 -6.13
CA PHE A 69 -0.10 8.73 -7.25
C PHE A 69 -1.26 9.65 -7.65
N ASP A 70 -1.34 9.96 -8.94
CA ASP A 70 -2.49 10.66 -9.51
C ASP A 70 -3.58 9.67 -9.95
N ASP A 71 -4.78 10.18 -10.25
CA ASP A 71 -5.97 9.43 -10.69
C ASP A 71 -5.81 8.61 -11.98
N SER A 72 -4.66 8.68 -12.66
CA SER A 72 -4.37 7.85 -13.84
C SER A 72 -3.81 6.47 -13.51
N ARG A 73 -3.45 6.25 -12.24
CA ARG A 73 -2.78 5.02 -11.79
C ARG A 73 -3.76 3.95 -11.33
N ASP A 74 -3.52 2.74 -11.83
CA ASP A 74 -4.07 1.51 -11.29
C ASP A 74 -3.34 1.19 -9.98
N MET A 75 -4.09 1.24 -8.87
CA MET A 75 -3.52 1.03 -7.53
C MET A 75 -3.28 -0.45 -7.23
N VAL A 76 -4.01 -1.37 -7.89
CA VAL A 76 -3.74 -2.82 -7.79
C VAL A 76 -2.40 -3.14 -8.45
N ALA A 77 -2.15 -2.58 -9.64
CA ALA A 77 -0.85 -2.70 -10.31
C ALA A 77 0.29 -2.07 -9.51
N ALA A 78 0.04 -0.91 -8.87
CA ALA A 78 1.02 -0.28 -7.98
C ALA A 78 1.36 -1.17 -6.77
N ALA A 79 0.34 -1.77 -6.14
CA ALA A 79 0.50 -2.70 -5.03
C ALA A 79 1.25 -3.98 -5.46
N HIS A 80 0.90 -4.53 -6.63
CA HIS A 80 1.59 -5.69 -7.21
C HIS A 80 3.09 -5.42 -7.36
N ASN A 81 3.45 -4.29 -7.97
CA ASN A 81 4.85 -3.92 -8.17
C ASN A 81 5.62 -3.73 -6.85
N ALA A 82 4.96 -3.17 -5.83
CA ALA A 82 5.54 -3.04 -4.50
C ALA A 82 5.75 -4.41 -3.83
N MET A 83 4.78 -5.32 -3.92
CA MET A 83 4.91 -6.68 -3.38
C MET A 83 5.97 -7.50 -4.12
N ALA A 84 6.06 -7.36 -5.45
CA ALA A 84 7.10 -7.98 -6.25
C ALA A 84 8.50 -7.48 -5.83
N PHE A 85 8.65 -6.17 -5.56
CA PHE A 85 9.87 -5.61 -4.97
C PHE A 85 10.18 -6.21 -3.61
N PHE A 86 9.20 -6.29 -2.68
CA PHE A 86 9.44 -6.89 -1.36
C PHE A 86 9.77 -8.38 -1.43
N ALA A 87 9.20 -9.11 -2.38
CA ALA A 87 9.52 -10.51 -2.63
C ALA A 87 10.96 -10.66 -3.14
N HIS A 88 11.40 -9.78 -4.04
CA HIS A 88 12.77 -9.74 -4.54
C HIS A 88 13.79 -9.37 -3.45
N GLU A 89 13.49 -8.35 -2.64
CA GLU A 89 14.36 -7.85 -1.57
C GLU A 89 14.25 -8.63 -0.26
N SER A 90 13.43 -9.68 -0.22
CA SER A 90 13.36 -10.56 0.94
C SER A 90 14.69 -11.27 1.13
N CYS A 91 15.32 -11.13 2.30
CA CYS A 91 16.51 -11.89 2.65
C CYS A 91 16.26 -13.40 2.83
N GLY A 92 14.99 -13.85 2.78
CA GLY A 92 14.61 -15.25 2.83
C GLY A 92 14.72 -15.94 4.19
N LYS A 93 15.12 -15.23 5.26
CA LYS A 93 15.41 -15.83 6.57
C LYS A 93 14.17 -16.38 7.31
N CYS A 94 13.05 -15.66 7.28
CA CYS A 94 11.83 -16.07 7.97
C CYS A 94 10.76 -16.48 6.95
N PHE A 95 10.10 -17.63 7.18
CA PHE A 95 9.07 -18.15 6.27
C PHE A 95 7.90 -17.20 6.02
N PRO A 96 7.36 -16.50 7.05
CA PRO A 96 6.24 -15.56 6.87
C PRO A 96 6.57 -14.49 5.84
N CYS A 97 7.74 -13.85 5.93
CA CYS A 97 8.18 -12.87 4.94
C CYS A 97 8.46 -13.53 3.59
N ARG A 98 9.33 -14.55 3.56
CA ARG A 98 9.79 -15.18 2.30
C ARG A 98 8.65 -15.68 1.43
N ILE A 99 7.67 -16.34 2.06
CA ILE A 99 6.54 -16.95 1.36
C ILE A 99 5.39 -15.94 1.24
N GLY A 100 5.11 -15.18 2.29
CA GLY A 100 3.99 -14.24 2.32
C GLY A 100 4.10 -13.15 1.26
N THR A 101 5.29 -12.56 1.04
CA THR A 101 5.47 -11.56 -0.02
C THR A 101 5.22 -12.16 -1.42
N GLN A 102 5.60 -13.43 -1.64
CA GLN A 102 5.33 -14.12 -2.90
C GLN A 102 3.83 -14.38 -3.07
N ARG A 103 3.16 -14.91 -2.04
CA ARG A 103 1.72 -15.19 -2.09
C ARG A 103 0.88 -13.95 -2.32
N LEU A 104 1.19 -12.85 -1.63
CA LEU A 104 0.51 -11.57 -1.87
C LEU A 104 0.77 -11.02 -3.27
N THR A 105 1.99 -11.18 -3.81
CA THR A 105 2.28 -10.84 -5.22
C THR A 105 1.42 -11.67 -6.18
N GLU A 106 1.33 -12.98 -5.97
CA GLU A 106 0.49 -13.89 -6.79
C GLU A 106 -0.99 -13.49 -6.73
N ARG A 107 -1.51 -13.15 -5.54
CA ARG A 107 -2.91 -12.72 -5.33
C ARG A 107 -3.26 -11.45 -6.10
N LEU A 108 -2.32 -10.51 -6.21
CA LEU A 108 -2.47 -9.28 -6.98
C LEU A 108 -2.23 -9.46 -8.49
N ASN A 109 -1.83 -10.67 -8.92
CA ASN A 109 -1.62 -11.03 -10.33
C ASN A 109 -2.62 -12.09 -10.81
N GLY A 110 -3.81 -12.15 -10.19
CA GLY A 110 -4.89 -13.08 -10.55
C GLY A 110 -4.69 -14.54 -10.10
N GLY A 111 -3.67 -14.84 -9.29
CA GLY A 111 -3.45 -16.19 -8.76
C GLY A 111 -4.15 -16.40 -7.42
N GLY A 112 -4.89 -17.49 -7.24
CA GLY A 112 -5.55 -17.81 -5.97
C GLY A 112 -7.03 -18.14 -6.13
N PRO A 113 -7.82 -18.05 -5.05
CA PRO A 113 -9.28 -18.18 -5.11
C PRO A 113 -9.88 -17.09 -6.01
N THR A 114 -10.87 -17.46 -6.82
CA THR A 114 -11.68 -16.52 -7.61
C THR A 114 -12.85 -15.95 -6.82
N ASP A 115 -13.29 -16.63 -5.76
CA ASP A 115 -14.30 -16.13 -4.84
C ASP A 115 -13.73 -14.94 -4.02
N PRO A 116 -14.32 -13.73 -4.12
CA PRO A 116 -13.76 -12.54 -3.47
C PRO A 116 -13.66 -12.65 -1.95
N ALA A 117 -14.62 -13.30 -1.29
CA ALA A 117 -14.62 -13.46 0.16
C ALA A 117 -13.46 -14.37 0.61
N THR A 118 -13.26 -15.48 -0.08
CA THR A 118 -12.14 -16.40 0.19
C THR A 118 -10.79 -15.75 -0.12
N TRP A 119 -10.69 -15.04 -1.25
CA TRP A 119 -9.47 -14.30 -1.61
C TRP A 119 -9.11 -13.27 -0.54
N GLN A 120 -10.09 -12.49 -0.08
CA GLN A 120 -9.87 -11.47 0.95
C GLN A 120 -9.44 -12.09 2.28
N GLN A 121 -10.06 -13.20 2.68
CA GLN A 121 -9.67 -13.92 3.90
C GLN A 121 -8.22 -14.42 3.82
N GLU A 122 -7.80 -14.99 2.70
CA GLU A 122 -6.42 -15.45 2.53
C GLU A 122 -5.42 -14.29 2.60
N VAL A 123 -5.72 -13.16 1.94
CA VAL A 123 -4.88 -11.97 1.96
C VAL A 123 -4.74 -11.43 3.38
N GLU A 124 -5.83 -11.37 4.14
CA GLU A 124 -5.81 -10.94 5.54
C GLU A 124 -4.99 -11.90 6.41
N ASP A 125 -5.19 -13.21 6.29
CA ASP A 125 -4.47 -14.23 7.06
C ASP A 125 -2.96 -14.18 6.80
N ILE A 126 -2.56 -14.04 5.54
CA ILE A 126 -1.15 -13.89 5.15
C ILE A 126 -0.59 -12.60 5.76
N SER A 127 -1.31 -11.49 5.61
CA SER A 127 -0.86 -10.18 6.07
C SER A 127 -0.69 -10.12 7.58
N GLN A 128 -1.65 -10.65 8.35
CA GLN A 128 -1.56 -10.74 9.80
C GLN A 128 -0.43 -11.67 10.25
N THR A 129 -0.24 -12.81 9.59
CA THR A 129 0.87 -13.71 9.85
C THR A 129 2.21 -13.00 9.61
N MET A 130 2.36 -12.31 8.48
CA MET A 130 3.57 -11.55 8.17
C MET A 130 3.88 -10.49 9.23
N LYS A 131 2.89 -9.71 9.66
CA LYS A 131 3.04 -8.71 10.72
C LYS A 131 3.45 -9.32 12.06
N ALA A 132 2.86 -10.45 12.43
CA ALA A 132 3.04 -11.04 13.76
C ALA A 132 4.38 -11.77 13.93
N VAL A 133 4.86 -12.46 12.89
CA VAL A 133 5.96 -13.44 13.03
C VAL A 133 7.16 -13.19 12.11
N SER A 134 7.18 -12.11 11.33
CA SER A 134 8.37 -11.73 10.57
C SER A 134 9.49 -11.21 11.46
N ALA A 135 10.73 -11.58 11.15
CA ALA A 135 11.88 -11.29 12.00
C ALA A 135 12.41 -9.84 11.91
N CYS A 136 12.00 -9.05 10.92
CA CYS A 136 12.49 -7.68 10.72
C CYS A 136 11.40 -6.77 10.11
N GLY A 137 11.72 -5.48 10.02
CA GLY A 137 10.81 -4.44 9.53
C GLY A 137 10.26 -4.67 8.13
N LEU A 138 11.02 -5.28 7.21
CA LEU A 138 10.54 -5.55 5.85
C LEU A 138 9.32 -6.49 5.88
N GLY A 139 9.44 -7.65 6.54
CA GLY A 139 8.35 -8.62 6.59
C GLY A 139 7.13 -8.11 7.36
N MET A 140 7.34 -7.23 8.35
CA MET A 140 6.24 -6.61 9.09
C MET A 140 5.54 -5.50 8.30
N ALA A 141 6.27 -4.73 7.48
CA ALA A 141 5.74 -3.56 6.78
C ALA A 141 5.21 -3.86 5.37
N ALA A 142 5.77 -4.86 4.68
CA ALA A 142 5.32 -5.25 3.33
C ALA A 142 3.79 -5.41 3.18
N PRO A 143 3.06 -6.11 4.09
CA PRO A 143 1.62 -6.29 3.93
C PRO A 143 0.80 -4.99 4.06
N LEU A 144 1.36 -3.89 4.59
CA LEU A 144 0.64 -2.61 4.70
C LEU A 144 0.21 -2.07 3.34
N VAL A 145 0.93 -2.39 2.26
CA VAL A 145 0.54 -2.01 0.90
C VAL A 145 -0.78 -2.67 0.49
N VAL A 146 -0.95 -3.96 0.79
CA VAL A 146 -2.15 -4.71 0.42
C VAL A 146 -3.32 -4.35 1.32
N GLU A 147 -3.08 -4.19 2.62
CA GLU A 147 -4.11 -3.77 3.58
C GLU A 147 -4.66 -2.37 3.26
N SER A 148 -3.76 -1.43 2.94
CA SER A 148 -4.17 -0.08 2.54
C SER A 148 -4.85 -0.06 1.17
N LEU A 149 -4.44 -0.92 0.23
CA LEU A 149 -5.15 -1.11 -1.03
C LEU A 149 -6.60 -1.53 -0.79
N LEU A 150 -6.82 -2.57 0.02
CA LEU A 150 -8.16 -3.07 0.34
C LEU A 150 -9.02 -2.02 1.06
N ARG A 151 -8.39 -1.22 1.93
CA ARG A 151 -9.08 -0.17 2.67
C ARG A 151 -9.51 1.00 1.80
N PHE A 152 -8.63 1.45 0.91
CA PHE A 152 -8.82 2.72 0.18
C PHE A 152 -9.32 2.54 -1.25
N PHE A 153 -9.09 1.38 -1.85
CA PHE A 153 -9.46 1.07 -3.24
C PHE A 153 -10.22 -0.25 -3.36
N PRO A 154 -11.25 -0.52 -2.52
CA PRO A 154 -11.99 -1.79 -2.57
C PRO A 154 -12.67 -2.02 -3.93
N GLU A 155 -13.12 -0.96 -4.60
CA GLU A 155 -13.73 -1.04 -5.92
C GLU A 155 -12.73 -1.50 -7.00
N GLN A 156 -11.51 -0.95 -7.01
CA GLN A 156 -10.47 -1.40 -7.95
C GLN A 156 -10.06 -2.85 -7.71
N VAL A 157 -10.07 -3.31 -6.45
CA VAL A 157 -9.83 -4.72 -6.12
C VAL A 157 -10.98 -5.59 -6.63
N ALA A 158 -12.23 -5.19 -6.43
CA ALA A 158 -13.39 -5.93 -6.94
C ALA A 158 -13.35 -6.06 -8.47
N ASP A 159 -13.10 -4.95 -9.18
CA ASP A 159 -12.97 -4.95 -10.64
C ASP A 159 -11.81 -5.85 -11.12
N HIS A 160 -10.68 -5.84 -10.42
CA HIS A 160 -9.55 -6.71 -10.71
C HIS A 160 -9.91 -8.20 -10.55
N LEU A 161 -10.62 -8.54 -9.49
CA LEU A 161 -11.06 -9.91 -9.25
C LEU A 161 -12.04 -10.37 -10.32
N ASP A 162 -13.05 -9.56 -10.67
CA ASP A 162 -14.04 -9.87 -11.71
C ASP A 162 -13.42 -10.06 -13.10
N THR A 163 -12.45 -9.22 -13.47
CA THR A 163 -11.74 -9.34 -14.76
C THR A 163 -10.74 -10.51 -14.81
N SER A 164 -10.30 -11.01 -13.66
CA SER A 164 -9.42 -12.17 -13.55
C SER A 164 -10.14 -13.52 -13.55
N ILE A 165 -11.47 -13.52 -13.44
CA ILE A 165 -12.28 -14.75 -13.53
C ILE A 165 -12.22 -15.25 -14.99
N PRO A 166 -11.71 -16.47 -15.24
CA PRO A 166 -11.86 -17.08 -16.56
C PRO A 166 -13.36 -17.19 -16.87
N VAL A 167 -13.81 -16.59 -17.96
CA VAL A 167 -15.13 -16.91 -18.51
C VAL A 167 -15.03 -18.34 -19.03
N ASP A 168 -15.85 -19.23 -18.48
CA ASP A 168 -15.90 -20.67 -18.80
C ASP A 168 -15.79 -21.01 -20.30
#